data_AF-A0A2K4ZGQ2-F1
#
_entry.id   AF-A0A2K4ZGQ2-F1
#
_cell.length_a   1.000
_cell.length_b   1.000
_cell.length_c   1.000
_cell.angle_alpha   90.00
_cell.angle_beta   90.00
_cell.angle_gamma   90.00
#
_symmetry.space_group_name_H-M   'P 1'
#
loop_
_entity.id
_entity.type
_entity.pdbx_description
1 polymer ?
#
loop_
_entity_poly.entity_id
_entity_poly.type
_entity_poly.pdbx_seq_one_letter_code
_entity_poly.pdbx_strand_id
1 'polypeptide(L)'
;MNQPKMKKIFTMHPGKAEYEYAVKCRFCNETYRIDMNSDLYYRLDRFLEGEGHAEEMLHDLPPGIREMFISGMCPECWEKTFGGEEDAE
;
A
#
# COMPACT_ATOMS: atom_id res chain seq x y z
N MET A 1 -17.63 -19.01 8.81
CA MET A 1 -16.61 -17.99 9.15
C MET A 1 -15.86 -17.65 7.87
N ASN A 2 -16.15 -16.50 7.25
CA ASN A 2 -15.39 -16.05 6.07
C ASN A 2 -14.01 -15.60 6.55
N GLN A 3 -12.97 -16.34 6.21
CA GLN A 3 -11.60 -15.89 6.43
C GLN A 3 -11.40 -14.56 5.69
N PRO A 4 -10.82 -13.51 6.32
CA PRO A 4 -10.46 -12.31 5.59
C PRO A 4 -9.46 -12.72 4.50
N LYS A 5 -9.87 -12.60 3.23
CA LYS A 5 -8.99 -12.87 2.09
C LYS A 5 -7.89 -11.82 2.11
N MET A 6 -6.74 -12.17 2.65
CA MET A 6 -5.57 -11.31 2.65
C MET A 6 -4.98 -11.33 1.23
N LYS A 7 -4.99 -10.20 0.54
CA LYS A 7 -4.44 -10.06 -0.81
C LYS A 7 -3.01 -9.52 -0.72
N LYS A 8 -2.06 -10.19 -1.38
CA LYS A 8 -0.71 -9.64 -1.52
C LYS A 8 -0.71 -8.60 -2.63
N ILE A 9 -0.33 -7.37 -2.31
CA ILE A 9 -0.38 -6.24 -3.26
C ILE A 9 1.00 -5.76 -3.69
N PHE A 10 2.03 -6.12 -2.93
CA PHE A 10 3.41 -5.85 -3.28
C PHE A 10 4.32 -6.98 -2.82
N THR A 11 5.21 -7.38 -3.72
CA THR A 11 6.23 -8.39 -3.46
C THR A 11 7.57 -7.78 -3.83
N MET A 12 8.48 -7.69 -2.85
CA MET A 12 9.86 -7.29 -3.15
C MET A 12 10.57 -8.41 -3.90
N HIS A 13 11.70 -8.08 -4.54
CA HIS A 13 12.55 -9.09 -5.16
C HIS A 13 12.92 -10.21 -4.16
N PRO A 14 12.96 -11.47 -4.62
CA PRO A 14 13.29 -12.62 -3.77
C PRO A 14 14.66 -12.42 -3.12
N GLY A 15 14.73 -12.63 -1.80
CA GLY A 15 15.95 -12.43 -1.00
C GLY A 15 16.12 -11.02 -0.41
N LYS A 16 15.18 -10.09 -0.64
CA LYS A 16 15.16 -8.77 0.01
C LYS A 16 14.00 -8.55 0.98
N ALA A 17 12.92 -9.33 0.87
CA ALA A 17 11.79 -9.25 1.79
C ALA A 17 12.14 -9.88 3.14
N GLU A 18 12.09 -9.08 4.21
CA GLU A 18 12.37 -9.51 5.58
C GLU A 18 11.11 -9.48 6.46
N TYR A 19 10.16 -8.59 6.14
CA TYR A 19 8.92 -8.37 6.88
C TYR A 19 7.71 -8.39 5.96
N GLU A 20 6.55 -8.77 6.51
CA GLU A 20 5.24 -8.60 5.88
C GLU A 20 4.44 -7.57 6.68
N TYR A 21 4.08 -6.46 6.04
CA TYR A 21 3.23 -5.43 6.64
C TYR A 21 1.78 -5.60 6.15
N ALA A 22 0.84 -5.69 7.09
CA ALA A 22 -0.59 -5.79 6.80
C ALA A 22 -1.27 -4.42 6.94
N VAL A 23 -1.89 -3.95 5.86
CA VAL A 23 -2.64 -2.69 5.83
C VAL A 23 -4.07 -2.95 5.38
N LYS A 24 -5.05 -2.39 6.11
CA LYS A 24 -6.47 -2.52 5.77
C LYS A 24 -6.95 -1.31 4.97
N CYS A 25 -7.55 -1.55 3.80
CA CYS A 25 -8.24 -0.50 3.07
C CYS A 25 -9.52 -0.09 3.81
N ARG A 26 -9.71 1.21 4.04
CA ARG A 26 -10.89 1.75 4.75
C ARG A 26 -12.16 1.75 3.88
N PHE A 27 -12.02 1.59 2.57
CA PHE A 27 -13.11 1.66 1.60
C PHE A 27 -13.71 0.28 1.30
N CYS A 28 -12.88 -0.68 0.85
CA CYS A 28 -13.34 -2.05 0.57
C CYS A 28 -13.27 -2.99 1.78
N ASN A 29 -12.67 -2.57 2.90
CA ASN A 29 -12.42 -3.37 4.09
C ASN A 29 -11.51 -4.60 3.91
N GLU A 30 -10.89 -4.77 2.74
CA GLU A 30 -9.92 -5.83 2.51
C GLU A 30 -8.57 -5.52 3.18
N THR A 31 -7.89 -6.58 3.60
CA THR A 31 -6.54 -6.50 4.18
C THR A 31 -5.52 -6.87 3.11
N TYR A 32 -4.54 -6.02 2.93
CA TYR A 32 -3.48 -6.15 1.95
C TYR A 32 -2.15 -6.39 2.62
N ARG A 33 -1.30 -7.21 1.99
CA ARG A 33 0.05 -7.55 2.46
C ARG A 33 1.10 -6.96 1.54
N ILE A 34 2.09 -6.34 2.16
CA ILE A 34 3.20 -5.64 1.50
C ILE A 34 4.50 -6.22 2.07
N ASP A 35 5.31 -6.81 1.20
CA ASP A 35 6.66 -7.23 1.58
C ASP A 35 7.56 -6.00 1.77
N MET A 36 8.36 -6.01 2.83
CA MET A 36 9.31 -4.94 3.15
C MET A 36 10.64 -5.51 3.60
N ASN A 37 11.73 -4.77 3.34
CA ASN A 37 13.00 -4.96 4.03
C ASN A 37 13.03 -4.11 5.31
N SER A 38 14.06 -4.30 6.14
CA SER A 38 14.24 -3.57 7.39
C SER A 38 14.22 -2.04 7.20
N ASP A 39 14.86 -1.55 6.13
CA ASP A 39 14.98 -0.13 5.85
C ASP A 39 13.64 0.53 5.48
N LEU A 40 12.88 -0.09 4.58
CA LEU A 40 11.55 0.37 4.19
C LEU A 40 10.57 0.29 5.37
N TYR A 41 10.65 -0.77 6.18
CA TYR A 41 9.83 -0.89 7.38
C TYR A 41 10.10 0.25 8.37
N TYR A 42 11.37 0.56 8.64
CA TYR A 42 11.74 1.66 9.53
C TYR A 42 11.33 3.04 9.00
N ARG A 43 11.49 3.28 7.68
CA ARG A 43 11.01 4.53 7.06
C ARG A 43 9.49 4.66 7.13
N LEU A 44 8.76 3.56 6.96
CA LEU A 44 7.32 3.55 7.12
C LEU A 44 6.89 3.89 8.54
N ASP A 45 7.52 3.30 9.56
CA ASP A 45 7.21 3.57 10.97
C ASP A 45 7.33 5.07 11.28
N ARG A 46 8.47 5.69 10.92
CA ARG A 46 8.68 7.13 11.08
C ARG A 46 7.70 7.99 10.29
N PHE A 47 7.37 7.59 9.06
CA PHE A 47 6.36 8.28 8.28
C PHE A 47 4.99 8.26 8.98
N LEU A 48 4.60 7.13 9.58
CA LEU A 48 3.35 7.01 10.34
C LEU A 48 3.36 7.85 11.64
N GLU A 49 4.54 8.13 12.21
CA GLU A 49 4.72 9.11 13.28
C GLU A 49 4.64 10.58 12.81
N GLY A 50 4.52 10.81 11.50
CA GLY A 50 4.37 12.12 10.89
C GLY A 50 5.67 12.73 10.34
N GLU A 51 6.71 11.93 10.16
CA GLU A 51 7.99 12.41 9.64
C GLU A 51 8.11 12.32 8.11
N GLY A 52 8.45 13.44 7.47
CA GLY A 52 8.76 13.51 6.04
C GLY A 52 7.55 13.32 5.12
N HIS A 53 7.82 13.28 3.81
CA HIS A 53 6.80 13.04 2.78
C HIS A 53 6.86 11.60 2.27
N ALA A 54 5.70 11.03 1.94
CA ALA A 54 5.61 9.66 1.43
C ALA A 54 6.42 9.43 0.15
N GLU A 55 6.56 10.44 -0.70
CA GLU A 55 7.35 10.37 -1.94
C GLU A 55 8.84 10.18 -1.68
N GLU A 56 9.35 10.72 -0.57
CA GLU A 56 10.75 10.60 -0.18
C GLU A 56 10.96 9.35 0.69
N MET A 57 10.10 9.17 1.69
CA MET A 57 10.23 8.12 2.71
C MET A 57 9.84 6.74 2.19
N LEU A 58 8.89 6.64 1.27
CA LEU A 58 8.32 5.38 0.77
C LEU A 58 8.58 5.19 -0.73
N HIS A 59 9.65 5.78 -1.28
CA HIS A 59 9.94 5.80 -2.72
C HIS A 59 10.05 4.41 -3.37
N ASP A 60 10.37 3.35 -2.61
CA ASP A 60 10.40 1.97 -3.09
C ASP A 60 9.02 1.39 -3.35
N LEU A 61 7.97 1.99 -2.78
CA LEU A 61 6.60 1.56 -2.95
C LEU A 61 5.98 2.22 -4.19
N PRO A 62 5.23 1.45 -5.00
CA PRO A 62 4.43 2.01 -6.09
C PRO A 62 3.51 3.13 -5.60
N PRO A 63 3.22 4.16 -6.42
CA PRO A 63 2.38 5.30 -6.05
C PRO A 63 1.04 4.89 -5.40
N GLY A 64 0.30 3.97 -6.02
CA GLY A 64 -0.99 3.52 -5.47
C GLY A 64 -0.89 2.83 -4.10
N ILE A 65 0.28 2.26 -3.77
CA ILE A 65 0.50 1.65 -2.44
C ILE A 65 0.91 2.71 -1.43
N ARG A 66 1.68 3.73 -1.83
CA ARG A 66 1.94 4.91 -0.97
C ARG A 66 0.64 5.60 -0.58
N GLU A 67 -0.30 5.74 -1.53
CA GLU A 67 -1.63 6.29 -1.27
C GLU A 67 -2.42 5.49 -0.22
N MET A 68 -2.19 4.18 -0.08
CA MET A 68 -2.81 3.41 1.01
C MET A 68 -2.41 3.91 2.39
N PHE A 69 -1.16 4.36 2.56
CA PHE A 69 -0.66 4.85 3.83
C PHE A 69 -1.07 6.31 4.11
N ILE A 70 -1.37 7.07 3.05
CA ILE A 70 -1.82 8.47 3.16
C ILE A 70 -3.35 8.52 3.36
N SER A 71 -4.10 7.93 2.44
CA SER A 71 -5.56 8.05 2.35
C SER A 71 -6.31 6.87 2.98
N GLY A 72 -5.65 5.73 3.19
CA GLY A 72 -6.30 4.48 3.57
C GLY A 72 -7.04 3.77 2.43
N MET A 73 -6.84 4.20 1.17
CA MET A 73 -7.48 3.66 -0.02
C MET A 73 -6.53 2.75 -0.80
N CYS A 74 -6.95 1.52 -1.10
CA CYS A 74 -6.18 0.63 -1.97
C CYS A 74 -6.20 1.09 -3.44
N PRO A 75 -5.19 0.70 -4.25
CA PRO A 75 -5.16 0.97 -5.68
C PRO A 75 -6.47 0.62 -6.39
N GLU A 76 -7.06 -0.54 -6.10
CA GLU A 76 -8.33 -0.97 -6.72
C GLU A 76 -9.48 -0.01 -6.42
N CYS A 77 -9.55 0.56 -5.21
CA CYS A 77 -10.57 1.54 -4.83
C CYS A 77 -10.27 2.91 -5.45
N TRP A 78 -8.99 3.25 -5.57
CA TRP A 78 -8.55 4.49 -6.20
C TRP A 78 -8.95 4.53 -7.67
N GLU A 79 -8.59 3.52 -8.44
CA GLU A 79 -8.95 3.40 -9.86
C GLU A 79 -10.47 3.43 -10.08
N LYS A 80 -11.25 2.79 -9.20
CA LYS A 80 -12.72 2.83 -9.28
C LYS A 80 -13.32 4.21 -9.00
N THR A 81 -12.63 5.02 -8.20
CA THR A 81 -13.15 6.32 -7.74
C THR A 81 -12.66 7.46 -8.64
N PHE A 82 -11.43 7.35 -9.16
CA PHE A 82 -10.72 8.41 -9.87
C PHE A 82 -10.15 7.99 -11.23
N GLY A 83 -10.07 6.69 -11.53
CA GLY A 83 -9.54 6.16 -12.80
C GLY A 83 -10.56 6.14 -13.94
N GLY A 84 -11.64 6.91 -13.82
CA GLY A 84 -12.70 6.98 -14.83
C GLY A 84 -12.60 8.23 -15.67
N GLU A 85 -11.86 8.14 -16.78
CA GLU A 85 -12.12 8.86 -18.05
C GLU A 85 -11.22 8.23 -19.13
N GLU A 86 -11.65 7.09 -19.69
CA GLU A 86 -11.37 6.74 -21.09
C GLU A 86 -12.72 6.66 -21.80
N ASP A 87 -12.98 7.73 -22.54
CA ASP A 87 -13.99 7.99 -23.56
C ASP A 87 -14.81 6.76 -24.02
N ALA A 88 -16.07 6.74 -23.59
CA ALA A 88 -17.14 6.17 -24.41
C ALA A 88 -17.58 7.24 -25.43
N GLU A 89 -16.88 7.32 -26.57
CA GLU A 89 -17.37 7.96 -27.79
C GLU A 89 -17.31 7.00 -28.98
#